data_AF-A0A9E3BLQ2-F1
#
_entry.id   AF-A0A9E3BLQ2-F1
#
_cell.length_a   1.000
_cell.length_b   1.000
_cell.length_c   1.000
_cell.angle_alpha   90.00
_cell.angle_beta   90.00
_cell.angle_gamma   90.00
#
_symmetry.space_group_name_H-M   'P 1'
#
loop_
_entity.id
_entity.type
_entity.pdbx_description
1 polymer ?
#
loop_
_entity_poly.entity_id
_entity_poly.type
_entity_poly.pdbx_seq_one_letter_code
_entity_poly.pdbx_strand_id
1 'polypeptide(L)'
;MRAAVIAGPGEMRMEEVALPEPGAGEVRIRLEGCGVCASNLTPWGGAEWMKYPMDAGSPGHEGWGVVDALGEGVAGLTVGQRVAALSYRSYAEYDVAAADAVVPLPAALDGKPFPGEPLGCAMNIFRRSGIHEGQTVAIVGIGFLG
;
A
#
# COMPACT_ATOMS: atom_id res chain seq x y z
N MET A 1 17.85 -5.39 1.23
CA MET A 1 16.61 -5.03 1.93
C MET A 1 15.79 -6.29 2.03
N ARG A 2 15.10 -6.49 3.14
CA ARG A 2 14.26 -7.66 3.33
C ARG A 2 12.90 -7.44 2.67
N ALA A 3 12.45 -8.46 1.97
CA ALA A 3 11.13 -8.50 1.35
C ALA A 3 10.53 -9.90 1.47
N ALA A 4 9.22 -9.97 1.67
CA ALA A 4 8.49 -11.23 1.64
C ALA A 4 8.30 -11.70 0.19
N VAL A 5 8.45 -12.99 -0.03
CA VAL A 5 8.19 -13.66 -1.31
C VAL A 5 7.21 -14.78 -1.05
N ILE A 6 6.05 -14.73 -1.72
CA ILE A 6 5.15 -15.88 -1.78
C ILE A 6 5.76 -16.88 -2.76
N ALA A 7 6.36 -17.95 -2.23
CA ALA A 7 7.09 -18.96 -2.99
C ALA A 7 6.17 -20.01 -3.62
N GLY A 8 4.95 -20.13 -3.08
CA GLY A 8 3.92 -21.06 -3.54
C GLY A 8 2.64 -20.90 -2.70
N PRO A 9 1.60 -21.70 -2.99
CA PRO A 9 0.37 -21.70 -2.20
C PRO A 9 0.66 -21.97 -0.71
N GLY A 10 0.26 -21.05 0.17
CA GLY A 10 0.47 -21.17 1.61
C GLY A 10 1.93 -21.03 2.07
N GLU A 11 2.86 -20.67 1.18
CA GLU A 11 4.28 -20.63 1.46
C GLU A 11 4.85 -19.23 1.23
N MET A 12 5.39 -18.63 2.29
CA MET A 12 6.17 -17.39 2.21
C MET A 12 7.56 -17.58 2.80
N ARG A 13 8.51 -16.85 2.24
CA ARG A 13 9.86 -16.71 2.78
C ARG A 13 10.32 -15.26 2.74
N MET A 14 11.25 -14.91 3.61
CA MET A 14 11.93 -13.63 3.56
C MET A 14 13.17 -13.75 2.68
N GLU A 15 13.36 -12.82 1.76
CA GLU A 15 14.54 -12.72 0.91
C GLU A 15 15.25 -11.39 1.11
N GLU A 16 16.57 -11.38 0.94
CA GLU A 16 17.37 -10.17 0.79
C GLU A 16 17.46 -9.82 -0.70
N VAL A 17 16.93 -8.65 -1.06
CA VAL A 17 16.96 -8.12 -2.43
C VAL A 17 17.64 -6.75 -2.46
N ALA A 18 18.03 -6.31 -3.66
CA ALA A 18 18.56 -4.96 -3.82
C ALA A 18 17.52 -3.90 -3.39
N LEU A 19 18.01 -2.80 -2.82
CA LEU A 19 17.18 -1.62 -2.57
C LEU A 19 16.72 -1.08 -3.94
N PRO A 20 15.42 -0.94 -4.23
CA PRO A 20 14.96 -0.38 -5.49
C PRO A 20 15.35 1.09 -5.56
N GLU A 21 15.69 1.60 -6.75
CA GLU A 21 15.93 3.03 -6.97
C GLU A 21 14.70 3.64 -7.65
N PRO A 22 14.18 4.79 -7.18
CA PRO A 22 13.04 5.44 -7.82
C PRO A 22 13.45 6.06 -9.17
N GLY A 23 12.67 5.80 -10.22
CA GLY A 23 12.79 6.45 -11.51
C GLY A 23 12.15 7.84 -11.55
N ALA A 24 12.17 8.50 -12.70
CA ALA A 24 11.52 9.81 -12.88
C ALA A 24 10.02 9.73 -12.55
N GLY A 25 9.53 10.69 -11.74
CA GLY A 25 8.14 10.71 -11.27
C GLY A 25 7.81 9.71 -10.17
N GLU A 26 8.78 8.94 -9.68
CA GLU A 26 8.59 7.94 -8.62
C GLU A 26 9.21 8.38 -7.30
N VAL A 27 8.72 7.80 -6.21
CA VAL A 27 9.28 7.98 -4.87
C VAL A 27 9.57 6.63 -4.24
N ARG A 28 10.67 6.54 -3.50
CA ARG A 28 10.96 5.39 -2.65
C ARG A 28 10.52 5.70 -1.23
N ILE A 29 9.77 4.77 -0.65
CA ILE A 29 9.23 4.88 0.70
C ILE A 29 9.91 3.82 1.55
N ARG A 30 10.48 4.22 2.68
CA ARG A 30 10.85 3.31 3.75
C ARG A 30 9.60 2.97 4.54
N LEU A 31 9.15 1.73 4.42
CA LEU A 31 7.87 1.28 4.94
C LEU A 31 7.91 1.12 6.46
N GLU A 32 6.88 1.65 7.12
CA GLU A 32 6.59 1.41 8.53
C GLU A 32 5.61 0.23 8.69
N GLY A 33 4.79 -0.02 7.68
CA GLY A 33 3.91 -1.17 7.60
C GLY A 33 3.11 -1.21 6.31
N CYS A 34 2.37 -2.30 6.14
CA CYS A 34 1.43 -2.53 5.06
C CYS A 34 0.21 -3.27 5.63
N GLY A 35 -0.98 -2.84 5.24
CA GLY A 35 -2.20 -3.60 5.53
C GLY A 35 -2.24 -4.93 4.78
N VAL A 36 -3.11 -5.83 5.25
CA VAL A 36 -3.38 -7.14 4.63
C VAL A 36 -4.83 -7.18 4.20
N CYS A 37 -5.04 -7.23 2.89
CA CYS A 37 -6.35 -7.21 2.28
C CYS A 37 -6.86 -8.62 2.03
N ALA A 38 -8.19 -8.81 2.02
CA ALA A 38 -8.80 -10.07 1.58
C ALA A 38 -8.41 -10.44 0.15
N SER A 39 -8.06 -9.46 -0.70
CA SER A 39 -7.53 -9.69 -2.05
C SER A 39 -6.22 -10.49 -2.07
N ASN A 40 -5.51 -10.57 -0.94
CA ASN A 40 -4.31 -11.39 -0.80
C ASN A 40 -4.61 -12.88 -0.64
N LEU A 41 -5.86 -13.27 -0.35
CA LEU A 41 -6.23 -14.69 -0.18
C LEU A 41 -6.13 -15.48 -1.48
N THR A 42 -6.44 -14.89 -2.63
CA THR A 42 -6.30 -15.55 -3.94
C THR A 42 -4.85 -15.92 -4.29
N PRO A 43 -3.87 -14.98 -4.23
CA PRO A 43 -2.47 -15.32 -4.42
C PRO A 43 -1.91 -16.18 -3.29
N TRP A 44 -2.39 -16.07 -2.06
CA TRP A 44 -1.97 -16.96 -0.97
C TRP A 44 -2.47 -18.40 -1.17
N GLY A 45 -3.72 -18.55 -1.62
CA GLY A 45 -4.42 -19.82 -1.75
C GLY A 45 -4.03 -20.65 -2.99
N GLY A 46 -3.24 -20.12 -3.92
CA GLY A 46 -2.78 -20.92 -5.06
C GLY A 46 -3.77 -21.07 -6.20
N ALA A 47 -4.58 -20.04 -6.49
CA ALA A 47 -5.50 -20.12 -7.63
C ALA A 47 -4.76 -20.49 -8.93
N GLU A 48 -5.38 -21.28 -9.80
CA GLU A 48 -4.72 -21.93 -10.95
C GLU A 48 -4.00 -20.96 -11.91
N TRP A 49 -4.43 -19.70 -11.95
CA TRP A 49 -3.83 -18.65 -12.79
C TRP A 49 -2.67 -17.88 -12.13
N MET A 50 -2.35 -18.19 -10.87
CA MET A 50 -1.24 -17.56 -10.16
C MET A 50 0.10 -18.16 -10.58
N LYS A 51 1.13 -17.31 -10.64
CA LYS A 51 2.51 -17.71 -10.92
C LYS A 51 3.36 -17.49 -9.68
N TYR A 52 4.23 -18.46 -9.41
CA TYR A 52 5.13 -18.46 -8.27
C TYR A 52 6.58 -18.75 -8.72
N PRO A 53 7.60 -18.25 -8.01
CA PRO A 53 7.48 -17.31 -6.89
C PRO A 53 6.93 -15.96 -7.37
N MET A 54 6.19 -15.28 -6.50
CA MET A 54 5.78 -13.90 -6.76
C MET A 54 6.99 -12.98 -6.61
N ASP A 55 6.87 -11.79 -7.19
CA ASP A 55 7.87 -10.75 -7.00
C ASP A 55 8.04 -10.37 -5.53
N ALA A 56 9.27 -10.06 -5.12
CA ALA A 56 9.58 -9.62 -3.77
C ALA A 56 8.72 -8.42 -3.34
N GLY A 57 8.10 -8.54 -2.16
CA GLY A 57 7.19 -7.56 -1.57
C GLY A 57 5.74 -7.65 -2.06
N SER A 58 5.48 -8.36 -3.15
CA SER A 58 4.12 -8.54 -3.67
C SER A 58 3.31 -9.49 -2.79
N PRO A 59 1.97 -9.32 -2.66
CA PRO A 59 1.11 -8.29 -3.24
C PRO A 59 0.75 -7.12 -2.28
N GLY A 60 1.72 -6.57 -1.54
CA GLY A 60 1.47 -5.50 -0.57
C GLY A 60 1.06 -4.19 -1.23
N HIS A 61 -0.19 -3.74 -1.05
CA HIS A 61 -0.74 -2.54 -1.70
C HIS A 61 -1.35 -1.51 -0.76
N GLU A 62 -1.20 -1.70 0.54
CA GLU A 62 -1.75 -0.81 1.57
C GLU A 62 -0.61 -0.23 2.43
N GLY A 63 0.48 0.20 1.78
CA GLY A 63 1.71 0.63 2.43
C GLY A 63 1.66 2.04 3.01
N TRP A 64 2.32 2.25 4.15
CA TRP A 64 2.63 3.57 4.69
C TRP A 64 4.05 3.62 5.24
N GLY A 65 4.63 4.82 5.26
CA GLY A 65 5.98 5.00 5.74
C GLY A 65 6.52 6.40 5.51
N VAL A 66 7.83 6.50 5.33
CA VAL A 66 8.53 7.77 5.17
C VAL A 66 9.19 7.82 3.80
N VAL A 67 9.06 8.94 3.08
CA VAL A 67 9.78 9.18 1.84
C VAL A 67 11.28 9.12 2.12
N ASP A 68 11.95 8.16 1.49
CA ASP A 68 13.38 7.90 1.62
C ASP A 68 14.17 8.56 0.49
N ALA A 69 13.67 8.47 -0.75
CA ALA A 69 14.28 9.06 -1.92
C ALA A 69 13.20 9.52 -2.92
N LEU A 70 13.56 10.51 -3.74
CA LEU A 70 12.72 11.07 -4.80
C LEU A 70 13.42 10.88 -6.15
N GLY A 71 12.67 10.45 -7.14
CA GLY A 71 13.11 10.48 -8.53
C GLY A 71 13.02 11.87 -9.14
N GLU A 72 13.59 12.00 -10.34
CA GLU A 72 13.55 13.26 -11.11
C GLU A 72 12.11 13.73 -11.37
N GLY A 73 11.86 15.03 -11.26
CA GLY A 73 10.58 15.64 -11.62
C GLY A 73 9.46 15.48 -10.57
N VAL A 74 9.72 14.82 -9.43
CA VAL A 74 8.74 14.76 -8.34
C VAL A 74 8.62 16.12 -7.65
N ALA A 75 7.39 16.63 -7.56
CA ALA A 75 7.05 17.87 -6.87
C ALA A 75 6.00 17.62 -5.77
N GLY A 76 5.99 18.48 -4.74
CA GLY A 76 4.98 18.41 -3.66
C GLY A 76 5.26 17.36 -2.57
N LEU A 77 6.31 16.55 -2.71
CA LEU A 77 6.79 15.60 -1.71
C LEU A 77 8.23 15.93 -1.30
N THR A 78 8.61 15.60 -0.08
CA THR A 78 9.98 15.81 0.44
C THR A 78 10.51 14.57 1.16
N VAL A 79 11.81 14.28 1.05
CA VAL A 79 12.47 13.25 1.87
C VAL A 79 12.23 13.52 3.36
N GLY A 80 11.94 12.46 4.12
CA GLY A 80 11.56 12.54 5.53
C GLY A 80 10.07 12.77 5.78
N GLN A 81 9.28 13.02 4.75
CA GLN A 81 7.83 13.19 4.87
C GLN A 81 7.14 11.84 5.06
N ARG A 82 6.19 11.78 6.00
CA ARG A 82 5.39 10.58 6.23
C ARG A 82 4.20 10.53 5.27
N VAL A 83 4.00 9.38 4.62
CA VAL A 83 3.06 9.20 3.51
C VAL A 83 2.34 7.85 3.61
N ALA A 84 1.16 7.79 3.01
CA ALA A 84 0.53 6.54 2.58
C ALA A 84 0.62 6.43 1.06
N ALA A 85 0.70 5.21 0.53
CA ALA A 85 0.86 4.98 -0.90
C ALA A 85 0.01 3.81 -1.38
N LEU A 86 -0.49 3.95 -2.61
CA LEU A 86 -0.90 2.80 -3.40
C LEU A 86 0.33 2.32 -4.19
N SER A 87 0.89 1.20 -3.77
CA SER A 87 1.95 0.47 -4.47
C SER A 87 1.58 -1.00 -4.55
N TYR A 88 2.49 -1.90 -4.96
CA TYR A 88 2.16 -3.33 -5.06
C TYR A 88 3.23 -4.26 -4.50
N ARG A 89 4.29 -3.72 -3.87
CA ARG A 89 5.38 -4.51 -3.29
C ARG A 89 5.66 -4.12 -1.83
N SER A 90 4.65 -3.64 -1.11
CA SER A 90 4.80 -3.13 0.26
C SER A 90 4.99 -4.17 1.35
N TYR A 91 5.05 -5.47 1.05
CA TYR A 91 5.53 -6.48 2.01
C TYR A 91 7.07 -6.54 2.04
N ALA A 92 7.69 -5.37 2.18
CA ALA A 92 9.13 -5.17 2.17
C ALA A 92 9.52 -4.01 3.10
N GLU A 93 10.83 -3.81 3.31
CA GLU A 93 11.35 -2.66 4.06
C GLU A 93 11.25 -1.35 3.27
N TYR A 94 11.29 -1.41 1.95
CA TYR A 94 11.11 -0.28 1.05
C TYR A 94 10.28 -0.69 -0.17
N ASP A 95 9.54 0.27 -0.72
CA ASP A 95 8.86 0.10 -2.01
C ASP A 95 8.93 1.41 -2.80
N VAL A 96 8.72 1.32 -4.11
CA VAL A 96 8.64 2.45 -5.02
C VAL A 96 7.19 2.63 -5.48
N ALA A 97 6.72 3.87 -5.48
CA ALA A 97 5.40 4.24 -5.95
C ALA A 97 5.50 5.43 -6.91
N ALA A 98 4.58 5.52 -7.86
CA ALA A 98 4.39 6.74 -8.64
C ALA A 98 3.99 7.88 -7.69
N ALA A 99 4.57 9.08 -7.86
CA ALA A 99 4.35 10.19 -6.93
C ALA A 99 2.88 10.63 -6.84
N ASP A 100 2.07 10.42 -7.89
CA ASP A 100 0.64 10.70 -7.92
C ASP A 100 -0.22 9.66 -7.18
N ALA A 101 0.37 8.52 -6.80
CA ALA A 101 -0.23 7.49 -5.97
C ALA A 101 0.15 7.62 -4.48
N VAL A 102 0.79 8.73 -4.09
CA VAL A 102 1.31 8.96 -2.74
C VAL A 102 0.65 10.19 -2.12
N VAL A 103 0.20 10.05 -0.87
CA VAL A 103 -0.48 11.12 -0.13
C VAL A 103 0.27 11.41 1.19
N PRO A 104 0.63 12.68 1.45
CA PRO A 104 1.16 13.09 2.74
C PRO A 104 0.20 12.80 3.89
N LEU A 105 0.72 12.21 4.96
CA LEU A 105 -0.04 12.04 6.19
C LEU A 105 0.12 13.28 7.08
N PRO A 106 -0.98 13.81 7.64
CA PRO A 106 -0.91 14.92 8.58
C PRO A 106 -0.25 14.50 9.90
N ALA A 107 0.42 15.45 10.56
CA ALA A 107 1.11 15.22 11.83
C ALA A 107 0.22 14.63 12.95
N ALA A 108 -1.11 14.83 12.87
CA ALA A 108 -2.06 14.21 13.80
C ALA A 108 -2.05 12.65 13.77
N LEU A 109 -1.49 12.07 12.71
CA LEU A 109 -1.32 10.63 12.52
C LEU A 109 0.09 10.12 12.83
N ASP A 110 1.01 10.97 13.28
CA ASP A 110 2.39 10.56 13.55
C ASP A 110 2.46 9.41 14.57
N GLY A 111 3.31 8.42 14.26
CA GLY A 111 3.47 7.20 15.05
C GLY A 111 2.28 6.24 15.03
N LYS A 112 1.20 6.52 14.29
CA LYS A 112 0.02 5.66 14.20
C LYS A 112 0.02 4.86 12.89
N PRO A 113 -0.24 3.54 12.91
CA PRO A 113 -0.50 2.79 11.69
C PRO A 113 -1.60 3.44 10.85
N PHE A 114 -1.40 3.51 9.53
CA PHE A 114 -2.38 4.12 8.63
C PHE A 114 -2.36 3.45 7.24
N PRO A 115 -3.06 2.33 7.05
CA PRO A 115 -3.28 1.76 5.72
C PRO A 115 -4.21 2.71 4.94
N GLY A 116 -3.63 3.59 4.13
CA GLY A 116 -4.38 4.67 3.46
C GLY A 116 -5.26 4.19 2.29
N GLU A 117 -4.88 3.09 1.63
CA GLU A 117 -5.63 2.51 0.51
C GLU A 117 -7.10 2.18 0.86
N PRO A 118 -7.41 1.46 1.94
CA PRO A 118 -8.80 1.12 2.26
C PRO A 118 -9.64 2.34 2.63
N LEU A 119 -9.03 3.39 3.21
CA LEU A 119 -9.70 4.68 3.39
C LEU A 119 -10.02 5.34 2.05
N GLY A 120 -9.10 5.28 1.09
CA GLY A 120 -9.33 5.71 -0.30
C GLY A 120 -10.52 4.99 -0.94
N CYS A 121 -10.62 3.67 -0.73
CA CYS A 121 -11.78 2.87 -1.14
C CYS A 121 -13.09 3.38 -0.52
N ALA A 122 -13.12 3.61 0.80
CA ALA A 122 -14.29 4.14 1.49
C ALA A 122 -14.70 5.53 0.94
N MET A 123 -13.75 6.43 0.74
CA MET A 123 -14.02 7.77 0.19
C MET A 123 -14.53 7.73 -1.26
N ASN A 124 -14.05 6.77 -2.06
CA ASN A 124 -14.58 6.55 -3.40
C ASN A 124 -16.03 6.06 -3.37
N ILE A 125 -16.40 5.20 -2.41
CA ILE A 125 -17.79 4.77 -2.20
C ILE A 125 -18.67 5.98 -1.87
N PHE A 126 -18.29 6.81 -0.90
CA PHE A 126 -19.03 8.03 -0.54
C PHE A 126 -19.22 8.98 -1.73
N ARG A 127 -18.17 9.19 -2.53
CA ARG A 127 -18.24 10.05 -3.71
C ARG A 127 -19.22 9.52 -4.76
N ARG A 128 -19.28 8.20 -4.94
CA ARG A 128 -20.08 7.56 -6.00
C ARG A 128 -21.51 7.24 -5.57
N SER A 129 -21.79 7.13 -4.28
CA SER A 129 -23.11 6.77 -3.76
C SER A 129 -24.11 7.92 -3.75
N GLY A 130 -23.65 9.17 -3.91
CA GLY A 130 -24.53 10.34 -3.82
C GLY A 130 -25.12 10.54 -2.43
N ILE A 131 -24.40 10.12 -1.39
CA ILE A 131 -24.80 10.35 0.00
C ILE A 131 -24.66 11.83 0.33
N HIS A 132 -25.69 12.38 0.97
CA HIS A 132 -25.77 13.76 1.43
C HIS A 132 -26.20 13.85 2.89
N GLU A 133 -25.99 15.02 3.48
CA GLU A 133 -26.41 15.32 4.85
C GLU A 133 -27.91 15.06 5.06
N GLY A 134 -28.28 14.52 6.22
CA GLY A 134 -29.66 14.22 6.59
C GLY A 134 -30.19 12.88 6.08
N GLN A 135 -29.42 12.14 5.28
CA GLN A 135 -29.81 10.80 4.83
C GLN A 135 -29.44 9.72 5.85
N THR A 136 -30.30 8.71 5.98
CA THR A 136 -30.00 7.48 6.71
C THR A 136 -29.27 6.52 5.78
N VAL A 137 -28.07 6.09 6.18
CA VAL A 137 -27.24 5.15 5.42
C VAL A 137 -27.14 3.84 6.21
N ALA A 138 -27.39 2.72 5.55
CA ALA A 138 -27.13 1.39 6.10
C ALA A 138 -25.77 0.88 5.62
N ILE A 139 -24.87 0.55 6.55
CA ILE A 139 -23.62 -0.13 6.27
C ILE A 139 -23.84 -1.62 6.56
N VAL A 140 -23.77 -2.46 5.52
CA VAL A 140 -23.99 -3.90 5.64
C VAL A 140 -22.65 -4.61 5.65
N GLY A 141 -22.22 -5.04 6.84
CA GLY A 141 -20.91 -5.63 7.11
C GLY A 141 -20.00 -4.64 7.84
N ILE A 142 -19.48 -5.03 9.01
CA ILE A 142 -18.67 -4.19 9.92
C ILE A 142 -17.23 -4.73 10.05
N GLY A 143 -16.67 -5.16 8.91
CA GLY A 143 -15.26 -5.53 8.81
C GLY A 143 -14.37 -4.29 8.69
N PHE A 144 -13.12 -4.46 8.27
CA PHE A 144 -12.17 -3.35 8.18
C PHE A 144 -12.67 -2.16 7.33
N LEU A 145 -13.33 -2.44 6.21
CA LEU A 145 -13.85 -1.40 5.30
C LEU A 145 -15.21 -0.81 5.73
N GLY A 146 -15.98 -1.55 6.54
CA GLY A 146 -17.37 -1.23 6.84
C GLY A 146 -17.56 -0.38 8.09
#